data_AF-A0A7S0MW54-F1
#
_entry.id   AF-A0A7S0MW54-F1
#
_cell.length_a   1.000
_cell.length_b   1.000
_cell.length_c   1.000
_cell.angle_alpha   90.00
_cell.angle_beta   90.00
_cell.angle_gamma   90.00
#
_symmetry.space_group_name_H-M   'P 1'
#
loop_
_entity.id
_entity.type
_entity.pdbx_description
1 polymer ?
#
loop_
_entity_poly.entity_id
_entity_poly.type
_entity_poly.pdbx_seq_one_letter_code
_entity_poly.pdbx_strand_id
1 'polypeptide(L)'
;NTVLDDNKKLCLVSGEIIQLSNSMTMMFEVEDLAVASPATVSRCGMIYMDPTILGYKLLLTAWLNRAPASLQPHGVRVEALFEGLVPPVLEYVQKELTEVVGTSEHALVLALFRLVEVLVVQIKSPEERMRQKGMMQRQKRNSQAASSAAASDSDLDSDLESDTESAAGKSPGFQADPVPKVITPVFVFALVWSLGASCDS
;
A
#
# COMPACT_ATOMS: atom_id res chain seq x y z
N ASN A 1 -3.46 -9.19 -41.95
CA ASN A 1 -2.75 -8.16 -41.18
C ASN A 1 -1.42 -7.83 -41.85
N THR A 2 -1.43 -6.84 -42.75
CA THR A 2 -0.25 -6.34 -43.48
C THR A 2 0.70 -5.51 -42.61
N VAL A 3 0.27 -5.20 -41.39
CA VAL A 3 1.10 -4.53 -40.39
C VAL A 3 2.01 -5.51 -39.65
N LEU A 4 1.60 -6.77 -39.56
CA LEU A 4 2.30 -7.84 -38.83
C LEU A 4 3.13 -8.74 -39.76
N ASP A 5 3.09 -8.51 -41.07
CA ASP A 5 3.95 -9.21 -42.03
C ASP A 5 5.18 -8.36 -42.38
N ASP A 6 6.06 -8.90 -43.23
CA ASP A 6 7.29 -8.24 -43.65
C ASP A 6 7.05 -6.87 -44.31
N ASN A 7 5.83 -6.63 -44.80
CA ASN A 7 5.51 -5.38 -45.46
C ASN A 7 5.38 -4.23 -44.46
N LYS A 8 5.06 -4.48 -43.18
CA LYS A 8 4.92 -3.45 -42.12
C LYS A 8 4.07 -2.24 -42.55
N LYS A 9 2.95 -2.49 -43.25
CA LYS A 9 2.04 -1.46 -43.78
C LYS A 9 0.74 -1.43 -43.00
N LEU A 10 0.46 -0.29 -42.38
CA LEU A 10 -0.83 0.03 -41.76
C LEU A 10 -1.72 0.70 -42.81
N CYS A 11 -2.79 0.00 -43.22
CA CYS A 11 -3.79 0.53 -44.13
C CYS A 11 -4.96 1.09 -43.30
N LEU A 12 -5.21 2.40 -43.41
CA LEU A 12 -6.32 3.06 -42.73
C LEU A 12 -7.60 2.94 -43.56
N VAL A 13 -8.76 3.01 -42.89
CA VAL A 13 -10.08 3.01 -43.56
C VAL A 13 -10.29 4.20 -44.51
N SER A 14 -9.51 5.26 -44.35
CA SER A 14 -9.45 6.42 -45.26
C SER A 14 -8.76 6.12 -46.60
N GLY A 15 -8.09 4.97 -46.72
CA GLY A 15 -7.25 4.61 -47.87
C GLY A 15 -5.79 5.04 -47.76
N GLU A 16 -5.41 5.73 -46.67
CA GLU A 16 -4.01 6.08 -46.41
C GLU A 16 -3.20 4.84 -46.00
N ILE A 17 -1.94 4.78 -46.46
CA ILE A 17 -1.01 3.69 -46.16
C ILE A 17 0.19 4.28 -45.40
N ILE A 18 0.34 3.86 -44.15
CA ILE A 18 1.46 4.27 -43.29
C ILE A 18 2.43 3.10 -43.20
N GLN A 19 3.68 3.34 -43.59
CA GLN A 19 4.77 2.38 -43.48
C GLN A 19 5.41 2.49 -42.08
N LEU A 20 5.42 1.41 -41.31
CA LEU A 20 6.12 1.40 -40.02
C LEU A 20 7.64 1.35 -40.23
N SER A 21 8.38 2.09 -39.41
CA SER A 21 9.84 2.10 -39.43
C SER A 21 10.42 0.80 -38.86
N ASN A 22 11.67 0.48 -39.23
CA ASN A 22 12.38 -0.66 -38.65
C ASN A 22 12.73 -0.50 -37.17
N SER A 23 12.64 0.72 -36.62
CA SER A 23 12.83 1.01 -35.20
C SER A 23 11.58 0.82 -34.36
N MET A 24 10.41 0.59 -34.98
CA MET A 24 9.15 0.42 -34.27
C MET A 24 8.90 -1.05 -33.93
N THR A 25 8.58 -1.32 -32.67
CA THR A 25 8.21 -2.65 -32.16
C THR A 25 6.77 -2.62 -31.68
N MET A 26 6.00 -3.65 -32.03
CA MET A 26 4.64 -3.85 -31.56
C MET A 26 4.64 -5.02 -30.58
N MET A 27 4.09 -4.80 -29.39
CA MET A 27 3.96 -5.81 -28.33
C MET A 27 2.51 -5.91 -27.92
N PHE A 28 2.06 -7.13 -27.64
CA PHE A 28 0.72 -7.44 -27.17
C PHE A 28 0.81 -8.28 -25.90
N GLU A 29 -0.02 -7.96 -24.92
CA GLU A 29 -0.29 -8.79 -23.76
C GLU A 29 -1.67 -9.41 -23.96
N VAL A 30 -1.74 -10.74 -24.00
CA VAL A 30 -2.96 -11.51 -24.25
C VAL A 30 -3.05 -12.62 -23.22
N GLU A 31 -4.26 -12.89 -22.71
CA GLU A 31 -4.50 -13.97 -21.75
C GLU A 31 -4.50 -15.34 -22.45
N ASP A 32 -5.23 -15.45 -23.56
CA ASP A 32 -5.27 -16.65 -24.39
C ASP A 32 -5.33 -16.33 -25.89
N LEU A 33 -5.08 -17.36 -26.70
CA LEU A 33 -5.12 -17.31 -28.17
C LEU A 33 -6.23 -18.20 -28.75
N ALA A 34 -7.24 -18.56 -27.96
CA ALA A 34 -8.25 -19.56 -28.33
C ALA A 34 -9.03 -19.18 -29.60
N VAL A 35 -9.20 -17.88 -29.84
CA VAL A 35 -9.91 -17.32 -31.01
C VAL A 35 -8.96 -16.85 -32.12
N ALA A 36 -7.65 -16.97 -31.95
CA ALA A 36 -6.68 -16.51 -32.94
C ALA A 36 -6.42 -17.59 -34.00
N SER A 37 -6.35 -17.21 -35.27
CA SER A 37 -5.98 -18.15 -36.33
C SER A 37 -4.47 -18.43 -36.31
N PRO A 38 -4.03 -19.69 -36.53
CA PRO A 38 -2.60 -20.03 -36.56
C PRO A 38 -1.79 -19.17 -37.54
N ALA A 39 -2.40 -18.77 -38.66
CA ALA A 39 -1.78 -17.91 -39.68
C ALA A 39 -1.55 -16.45 -39.22
N THR A 40 -2.24 -15.99 -38.17
CA THR A 40 -2.05 -14.65 -37.60
C THR A 40 -0.91 -14.65 -36.61
N VAL A 41 -0.88 -15.63 -35.71
CA VAL A 41 0.13 -15.74 -34.64
C VAL A 41 1.48 -16.26 -35.14
N SER A 42 1.52 -16.96 -36.28
CA SER A 42 2.77 -17.46 -36.87
C SER A 42 3.73 -16.36 -37.33
N ARG A 43 3.25 -15.12 -37.49
CA ARG A 43 4.05 -13.96 -37.89
C ARG A 43 4.63 -13.20 -36.69
N CYS A 44 4.24 -13.56 -35.47
CA CYS A 44 4.66 -12.89 -34.23
C CYS A 44 5.66 -13.76 -33.46
N GLY A 45 6.62 -13.11 -32.78
CA GLY A 45 7.42 -13.76 -31.77
C GLY A 45 6.57 -14.01 -30.52
N MET A 46 6.43 -15.27 -30.11
CA MET A 46 5.65 -15.65 -28.95
C MET A 46 6.56 -15.85 -27.73
N ILE A 47 6.28 -15.14 -26.65
CA ILE A 47 6.94 -15.30 -25.36
C ILE A 47 5.90 -15.86 -24.39
N TYR A 48 6.07 -17.10 -23.96
CA TYR A 48 5.21 -17.71 -22.96
C TYR A 48 5.76 -17.42 -21.57
N MET A 49 4.94 -16.82 -20.72
CA MET A 49 5.25 -16.59 -19.32
C MET A 49 4.45 -17.57 -18.48
N ASP A 50 5.13 -18.34 -17.64
CA ASP A 50 4.46 -19.15 -16.64
C ASP A 50 4.01 -18.21 -15.49
N PRO A 51 2.71 -18.17 -15.15
CA PRO A 51 2.20 -17.31 -14.08
C PRO A 51 2.84 -17.62 -12.72
N THR A 52 3.39 -18.83 -12.53
CA THR A 52 4.10 -19.20 -11.30
C THR A 52 5.45 -18.49 -11.14
N ILE A 53 6.04 -18.00 -12.24
CA ILE A 53 7.29 -17.21 -12.19
C ILE A 53 7.04 -15.88 -11.47
N LEU A 54 5.85 -15.29 -11.63
CA LEU A 54 5.43 -14.08 -10.91
C LEU A 54 4.74 -14.44 -9.59
N GLY A 55 5.46 -15.16 -8.73
CA GLY A 55 4.95 -15.59 -7.44
C GLY A 55 4.67 -14.43 -6.47
N TYR A 56 3.81 -14.69 -5.48
CA TYR A 56 3.47 -13.75 -4.41
C TYR A 56 4.69 -13.25 -3.60
N LYS A 57 5.83 -13.95 -3.67
CA LYS A 57 7.10 -13.53 -3.04
C LYS A 57 7.67 -12.28 -3.71
N LEU A 58 7.62 -12.19 -5.03
CA LEU A 58 8.06 -11.00 -5.75
C LEU A 58 7.16 -9.81 -5.45
N LEU A 59 5.85 -10.06 -5.32
CA LEU A 59 4.88 -9.09 -4.86
C LEU A 59 5.21 -8.57 -3.46
N LEU A 60 5.50 -9.46 -2.51
CA LEU A 60 5.88 -9.10 -1.15
C LEU A 60 7.12 -8.20 -1.14
N THR A 61 8.19 -8.60 -1.83
CA THR A 61 9.43 -7.83 -1.92
C THR A 61 9.20 -6.45 -2.53
N ALA A 62 8.45 -6.37 -3.64
CA ALA A 62 8.12 -5.11 -4.29
C ALA A 62 7.27 -4.19 -3.38
N TRP A 63 6.32 -4.76 -2.66
CA TRP A 63 5.47 -4.02 -1.73
C TRP A 63 6.24 -3.52 -0.51
N LEU A 64 7.10 -4.36 0.10
CA LEU A 64 7.96 -3.95 1.22
C LEU A 64 8.88 -2.80 0.82
N ASN A 65 9.44 -2.79 -0.38
CA ASN A 65 10.27 -1.69 -0.88
C ASN A 65 9.50 -0.36 -1.03
N ARG A 66 8.18 -0.42 -1.28
CA ARG A 66 7.31 0.77 -1.42
C ARG A 66 6.55 1.11 -0.14
N ALA A 67 6.61 0.25 0.88
CA ALA A 67 5.82 0.38 2.09
C ALA A 67 6.07 1.73 2.80
N PRO A 68 5.05 2.28 3.49
CA PRO A 68 5.17 3.54 4.21
C PRO A 68 6.27 3.48 5.28
N ALA A 69 6.86 4.63 5.61
CA ALA A 69 7.97 4.73 6.57
C ALA A 69 7.65 4.14 7.96
N SER A 70 6.38 4.11 8.34
CA SER A 70 5.92 3.48 9.59
C SER A 70 6.02 1.95 9.58
N LEU A 71 6.03 1.31 8.41
CA LEU A 71 6.08 -0.14 8.25
C LEU A 71 7.47 -0.66 7.88
N GLN A 72 8.32 0.16 7.26
CA GLN A 72 9.69 -0.18 6.88
C GLN A 72 10.51 -0.85 8.00
N PRO A 73 10.51 -0.35 9.26
CA PRO A 73 11.26 -0.97 10.35
C PRO A 73 10.77 -2.37 10.74
N HIS A 74 9.60 -2.77 10.25
CA HIS A 74 8.93 -4.01 10.62
C HIS A 74 8.79 -4.99 9.45
N GLY A 75 9.47 -4.75 8.32
CA GLY A 75 9.40 -5.59 7.13
C GLY A 75 9.65 -7.08 7.42
N VAL A 76 10.67 -7.41 8.22
CA VAL A 76 11.00 -8.80 8.63
C VAL A 76 9.83 -9.50 9.30
N ARG A 77 9.08 -8.78 10.15
CA ARG A 77 7.92 -9.34 10.84
C ARG A 77 6.75 -9.54 9.89
N VAL A 78 6.53 -8.61 8.97
CA VAL A 78 5.47 -8.74 7.97
C VAL A 78 5.77 -9.89 7.01
N GLU A 79 7.02 -10.04 6.59
CA GLU A 79 7.49 -11.16 5.78
C GLU A 79 7.26 -12.51 6.49
N ALA A 80 7.61 -12.61 7.77
CA ALA A 80 7.35 -13.82 8.56
C ALA A 80 5.84 -14.15 8.68
N LEU A 81 5.00 -13.14 8.89
CA LEU A 81 3.54 -13.32 8.91
C LEU A 81 3.00 -13.73 7.54
N PHE A 82 3.55 -13.16 6.47
CA PHE A 82 3.16 -13.46 5.11
C PHE A 82 3.47 -14.92 4.77
N GLU A 83 4.71 -15.37 4.93
CA GLU A 83 5.11 -16.75 4.62
C GLU A 83 4.40 -17.77 5.51
N GLY A 84 4.07 -17.41 6.76
CA GLY A 84 3.39 -18.30 7.69
C GLY A 84 1.87 -18.44 7.46
N LEU A 85 1.20 -17.41 6.94
CA LEU A 85 -0.26 -17.36 6.87
C LEU A 85 -0.81 -17.33 5.44
N VAL A 86 -0.17 -16.61 4.52
CA VAL A 86 -0.76 -16.34 3.21
C VAL A 86 -0.78 -17.59 2.30
N PRO A 87 0.32 -18.35 2.12
CA PRO A 87 0.29 -19.53 1.27
C PRO A 87 -0.72 -20.60 1.71
N PRO A 88 -0.80 -21.00 3.00
CA PRO A 88 -1.79 -21.97 3.45
C PRO A 88 -3.23 -21.51 3.23
N VAL A 89 -3.49 -20.21 3.41
CA VAL A 89 -4.84 -19.66 3.23
C VAL A 89 -5.22 -19.58 1.74
N LEU A 90 -4.30 -19.21 0.85
CA LEU A 90 -4.57 -19.26 -0.60
C LEU A 90 -4.86 -20.68 -1.07
N GLU A 91 -4.10 -21.66 -0.59
CA GLU A 91 -4.34 -23.07 -0.90
C GLU A 91 -5.71 -23.54 -0.37
N TYR A 92 -6.12 -23.07 0.81
CA TYR A 92 -7.44 -23.36 1.37
C TYR A 92 -8.57 -22.74 0.54
N VAL A 93 -8.43 -21.47 0.14
CA VAL A 93 -9.44 -20.77 -0.69
C VAL A 93 -9.65 -21.52 -2.00
N GLN A 94 -8.57 -21.93 -2.68
CA GLN A 94 -8.68 -22.63 -3.96
C GLN A 94 -9.32 -24.02 -3.88
N LYS A 95 -9.11 -24.73 -2.77
CA LYS A 95 -9.56 -26.13 -2.63
C LYS A 95 -10.96 -26.24 -2.04
N GLU A 96 -11.26 -25.41 -1.04
CA GLU A 96 -12.40 -25.60 -0.15
C GLU A 96 -13.48 -24.53 -0.32
N LEU A 97 -13.18 -23.40 -0.97
CA LEU A 97 -14.12 -22.28 -1.13
C LEU A 97 -14.54 -22.10 -2.59
N THR A 98 -15.79 -21.66 -2.77
CA THR A 98 -16.31 -21.26 -4.08
C THR A 98 -16.33 -19.74 -4.15
N GLU A 99 -15.47 -19.16 -4.96
CA GLU A 99 -15.49 -17.73 -5.20
C GLU A 99 -16.67 -17.37 -6.12
N VAL A 100 -17.44 -16.34 -5.75
CA VAL A 100 -18.55 -15.83 -6.60
C VAL A 100 -18.00 -15.26 -7.90
N VAL A 101 -16.81 -14.69 -7.85
CA VAL A 101 -16.06 -14.14 -9.00
C VAL A 101 -14.65 -14.72 -8.93
N GLY A 102 -14.27 -15.49 -9.95
CA GLY A 102 -12.93 -16.08 -10.02
C GLY A 102 -11.86 -15.00 -9.94
N THR A 103 -11.06 -15.04 -8.88
CA THR A 103 -10.05 -14.02 -8.60
C THR A 103 -8.67 -14.67 -8.65
N SER A 104 -7.69 -14.02 -9.27
CA SER A 104 -6.32 -14.54 -9.26
C SER A 104 -5.72 -14.40 -7.85
N GLU A 105 -4.86 -15.35 -7.45
CA GLU A 105 -4.11 -15.27 -6.18
C GLU A 105 -3.41 -13.92 -6.02
N HIS A 106 -2.89 -13.40 -7.14
CA HIS A 106 -2.23 -12.11 -7.22
C HIS A 106 -3.15 -10.96 -6.78
N ALA A 107 -4.40 -10.95 -7.25
CA ALA A 107 -5.38 -9.93 -6.88
C ALA A 107 -5.77 -10.01 -5.40
N LEU A 108 -5.90 -11.23 -4.85
CA LEU A 108 -6.18 -11.45 -3.43
C LEU A 108 -5.03 -10.91 -2.55
N VAL A 109 -3.79 -11.21 -2.91
CA VAL A 109 -2.59 -10.73 -2.20
C VAL A 109 -2.45 -9.20 -2.29
N LEU A 110 -2.74 -8.62 -3.45
CA LEU A 110 -2.75 -7.15 -3.61
C LEU A 110 -3.84 -6.49 -2.75
N ALA A 111 -5.02 -7.10 -2.62
CA ALA A 111 -6.08 -6.60 -1.74
C ALA A 111 -5.64 -6.60 -0.27
N LEU A 112 -5.00 -7.68 0.19
CA LEU A 112 -4.38 -7.77 1.51
C LEU A 112 -3.40 -6.61 1.73
N PHE A 113 -2.45 -6.42 0.82
CA PHE A 113 -1.42 -5.38 0.95
C PHE A 113 -2.00 -3.97 1.00
N ARG A 114 -3.00 -3.68 0.16
CA ARG A 114 -3.70 -2.39 0.17
C ARG A 114 -4.39 -2.14 1.51
N LEU A 115 -5.02 -3.16 2.08
CA LEU A 115 -5.73 -3.02 3.35
C LEU A 115 -4.76 -2.86 4.53
N VAL A 116 -3.65 -3.60 4.53
CA VAL A 116 -2.56 -3.42 5.51
C VAL A 116 -1.99 -2.00 5.42
N GLU A 117 -1.72 -1.51 4.22
CA GLU A 117 -1.20 -0.15 4.00
C GLU A 117 -2.15 0.92 4.57
N VAL A 118 -3.44 0.84 4.23
CA VAL A 118 -4.45 1.78 4.74
C VAL A 118 -4.52 1.73 6.27
N LEU A 119 -4.57 0.55 6.87
CA LEU A 119 -4.69 0.41 8.31
C LEU A 119 -3.43 0.89 9.05
N VAL A 120 -2.24 0.64 8.49
CA VAL A 120 -0.98 1.07 9.10
C VAL A 120 -0.80 2.59 9.00
N VAL A 121 -1.22 3.23 7.91
CA VAL A 121 -1.19 4.69 7.78
C VAL A 121 -2.10 5.38 8.81
N GLN A 122 -3.22 4.75 9.21
CA GLN A 122 -4.11 5.29 10.25
C GLN A 122 -3.50 5.18 11.66
N ILE A 123 -2.52 4.31 11.87
CA ILE A 123 -1.81 4.17 13.15
C ILE A 123 -0.78 5.30 13.23
N LYS A 124 -1.23 6.47 13.71
CA LYS A 124 -0.36 7.61 13.99
C LYS A 124 0.80 7.18 14.88
N SER A 125 2.02 7.48 14.46
CA SER A 125 3.20 7.28 15.29
C SER A 125 3.03 8.02 16.64
N PRO A 126 3.61 7.53 17.74
CA PRO A 126 3.58 8.23 19.04
C PRO A 126 4.01 9.70 18.90
N GLU A 127 5.00 9.95 18.05
CA GLU A 127 5.53 11.28 17.77
C GLU A 127 4.51 12.20 17.11
N GLU A 128 3.77 11.71 16.11
CA GLU A 128 2.72 12.49 15.45
C GLU A 128 1.52 12.73 16.36
N ARG A 129 1.19 11.77 17.23
CA ARG A 129 0.16 11.96 18.27
C ARG A 129 0.58 13.02 19.27
N MET A 130 1.87 13.06 19.65
CA MET A 130 2.44 14.08 20.55
C MET A 130 2.48 15.45 19.88
N ARG A 131 2.89 15.54 18.60
CA ARG A 131 2.84 16.77 17.79
C ARG A 131 1.41 17.30 17.66
N GLN A 132 0.45 16.43 17.39
CA GLN A 132 -0.95 16.81 17.25
C GLN A 132 -1.56 17.26 18.58
N LYS A 133 -1.26 16.56 19.68
CA LYS A 133 -1.63 17.00 21.04
C LYS A 133 -0.98 18.34 21.39
N GLY A 134 0.29 18.55 21.04
CA GLY A 134 1.02 19.79 21.26
C GLY A 134 0.42 20.97 20.48
N MET A 135 0.04 20.77 19.22
CA MET A 135 -0.67 21.77 18.41
C MET A 135 -2.04 22.11 19.01
N MET A 136 -2.83 21.10 19.40
CA MET A 136 -4.13 21.32 20.06
C MET A 136 -3.99 22.00 21.42
N GLN A 137 -2.95 21.69 22.19
CA GLN A 137 -2.70 22.28 23.50
C GLN A 137 -2.20 23.72 23.39
N ARG A 138 -1.37 24.02 22.39
CA ARG A 138 -0.94 25.39 22.06
C ARG A 138 -2.12 26.22 21.58
N GLN A 139 -3.00 25.65 20.75
CA GLN A 139 -4.20 26.33 20.27
C GLN A 139 -5.20 26.61 21.40
N LYS A 140 -5.41 25.64 22.31
CA LYS A 140 -6.22 25.85 23.53
C LYS A 140 -5.64 26.94 24.43
N ARG A 141 -4.33 26.98 24.60
CA ARG A 141 -3.64 28.01 25.39
C ARG A 141 -3.79 29.39 24.75
N ASN A 142 -3.68 29.46 23.42
CA ASN A 142 -3.84 30.71 22.66
C ASN A 142 -5.29 31.22 22.66
N SER A 143 -6.29 30.32 22.59
CA SER A 143 -7.70 30.71 22.71
C SER A 143 -8.07 31.14 24.12
N GLN A 144 -7.46 30.55 25.15
CA GLN A 144 -7.69 30.91 26.55
C GLN A 144 -7.01 32.24 26.93
N ALA A 145 -5.81 32.50 26.40
CA ALA A 145 -5.13 33.79 26.52
C ALA A 145 -5.87 34.92 25.75
N ALA A 146 -6.44 34.62 24.59
CA ALA A 146 -7.28 35.57 23.85
C ALA A 146 -8.59 35.92 24.61
N SER A 147 -9.15 34.98 25.37
CA SER A 147 -10.33 35.25 26.21
C SER A 147 -10.00 35.99 27.51
N SER A 148 -8.79 35.86 28.07
CA SER A 148 -8.38 36.59 29.28
C SER A 148 -7.87 38.00 28.97
N ALA A 149 -7.34 38.27 27.79
CA ALA A 149 -6.92 39.61 27.37
C ALA A 149 -8.10 40.57 27.11
N ALA A 150 -9.32 40.06 26.94
CA ALA A 150 -10.54 40.87 26.84
C ALA A 150 -11.13 41.26 28.21
N ALA A 151 -10.60 40.72 29.31
CA ALA A 151 -11.14 40.87 30.65
C ALA A 151 -10.04 41.19 31.67
N SER A 152 -9.32 42.30 31.50
CA SER A 152 -8.66 43.02 32.61
C SER A 152 -8.01 44.31 32.10
N ASP A 153 -8.72 45.42 32.27
CA ASP A 153 -8.10 46.73 32.50
C ASP A 153 -8.57 47.18 33.89
N SER A 154 -7.81 46.81 34.92
CA SER A 154 -7.74 47.46 36.24
C SER A 154 -6.85 46.68 37.21
N ASP A 155 -5.83 47.38 37.72
CA ASP A 155 -5.24 47.30 39.07
C ASP A 155 -4.05 46.35 39.38
N LEU A 156 -2.86 46.94 39.21
CA LEU A 156 -1.73 47.14 40.15
C LEU A 156 -1.41 46.13 41.29
N ASP A 157 -0.13 45.69 41.23
CA ASP A 157 0.89 45.39 42.26
C ASP A 157 0.59 44.53 43.51
N SER A 158 1.31 43.41 43.60
CA SER A 158 2.22 43.14 44.74
C SER A 158 3.22 42.02 44.42
N ASP A 159 4.51 42.35 44.56
CA ASP A 159 5.69 41.48 44.44
C ASP A 159 5.74 40.34 45.47
N LEU A 160 6.36 39.20 45.12
CA LEU A 160 7.59 38.68 45.74
C LEU A 160 8.08 37.39 45.06
N GLU A 161 9.37 37.37 44.74
CA GLU A 161 10.13 36.28 44.10
C GLU A 161 10.37 35.07 45.02
N SER A 162 10.50 33.88 44.43
CA SER A 162 11.57 32.95 44.81
C SER A 162 11.86 31.97 43.68
N ASP A 163 13.06 32.09 43.12
CA ASP A 163 13.70 31.11 42.26
C ASP A 163 13.77 29.73 42.91
N THR A 164 13.70 28.68 42.10
CA THR A 164 14.63 27.54 42.15
C THR A 164 14.43 26.67 40.92
N GLU A 165 15.38 26.77 40.00
CA GLU A 165 15.65 25.76 38.99
C GLU A 165 15.81 24.39 39.66
N SER A 166 15.08 23.39 39.15
CA SER A 166 15.56 22.02 39.20
C SER A 166 15.25 21.35 37.88
N ALA A 167 16.25 21.43 37.00
CA ALA A 167 16.40 20.59 35.83
C ALA A 167 16.54 19.12 36.27
N ALA A 168 15.43 18.45 36.54
CA ALA A 168 15.39 17.00 36.63
C ALA A 168 15.35 16.43 35.21
N GLY A 169 16.53 16.15 34.67
CA GLY A 169 16.72 15.40 33.44
C GLY A 169 15.95 14.08 33.49
N LYS A 170 14.78 14.05 32.84
CA LYS A 170 14.13 12.80 32.48
C LYS A 170 14.89 12.29 31.26
N SER A 171 15.75 11.32 31.50
CA SER A 171 16.29 10.43 30.48
C SER A 171 15.17 10.06 29.50
N PRO A 172 15.40 10.09 28.18
CA PRO A 172 14.40 9.64 27.22
C PRO A 172 14.28 8.13 27.39
N GLY A 173 13.40 7.71 28.29
CA GLY A 173 12.94 6.34 28.39
C GLY A 173 12.44 5.95 27.02
N PHE A 174 13.13 5.00 26.41
CA PHE A 174 12.84 4.39 25.12
C PHE A 174 11.33 4.11 25.01
N GLN A 175 10.59 5.05 24.42
CA GLN A 175 9.14 4.97 24.29
C GLN A 175 8.89 3.91 23.22
N ALA A 176 8.71 2.67 23.65
CA ALA A 176 8.50 1.53 22.76
C ALA A 176 7.44 1.87 21.72
N ASP A 177 7.82 1.81 20.44
CA ASP A 177 6.91 1.97 19.33
C ASP A 177 5.68 1.07 19.57
N PRO A 178 4.44 1.58 19.40
CA PRO A 178 3.24 0.76 19.52
C PRO A 178 3.04 -0.13 18.30
N VAL A 179 3.71 0.20 17.19
CA VAL A 179 3.57 -0.45 15.88
C VAL A 179 3.89 -1.97 15.93
N PRO A 180 4.96 -2.46 16.58
CA PRO A 180 5.19 -3.89 16.79
C PRO A 180 4.03 -4.64 17.44
N LYS A 181 3.26 -4.03 18.35
CA LYS A 181 2.16 -4.74 19.03
C LYS A 181 0.90 -4.83 18.17
N VAL A 182 0.75 -3.93 17.21
CA VAL A 182 -0.48 -3.78 16.42
C VAL A 182 -0.36 -4.37 15.00
N ILE A 183 0.86 -4.62 14.50
CA ILE A 183 1.07 -5.21 13.16
C ILE A 183 0.40 -6.57 13.00
N THR A 184 0.59 -7.50 13.93
CA THR A 184 0.00 -8.84 13.82
C THR A 184 -1.53 -8.80 13.77
N PRO A 185 -2.25 -8.14 14.71
CA PRO A 185 -3.71 -8.09 14.63
C PRO A 185 -4.21 -7.33 13.39
N VAL A 186 -3.50 -6.29 12.93
CA VAL A 186 -3.84 -5.59 11.68
C VAL A 186 -3.68 -6.50 10.46
N PHE A 187 -2.59 -7.26 10.39
CA PHE A 187 -2.33 -8.18 9.30
C PHE A 187 -3.37 -9.30 9.25
N VAL A 188 -3.70 -9.89 10.40
CA VAL A 188 -4.73 -10.94 10.47
C VAL A 188 -6.11 -10.39 10.13
N PHE A 189 -6.47 -9.22 10.65
CA PHE A 189 -7.71 -8.54 10.26
C PHE A 189 -7.75 -8.29 8.75
N ALA A 190 -6.62 -7.84 8.19
CA ALA A 190 -6.53 -7.57 6.77
C ALA A 190 -6.70 -8.81 5.92
N LEU A 191 -6.06 -9.91 6.32
CA LEU A 191 -6.15 -11.21 5.68
C LEU A 191 -7.58 -11.75 5.65
N VAL A 192 -8.27 -11.70 6.80
CA VAL A 192 -9.66 -12.16 6.90
C VAL A 192 -10.57 -11.30 6.02
N TRP A 193 -10.39 -9.98 6.01
CA TRP A 193 -11.28 -9.08 5.27
C TRP A 193 -10.99 -9.03 3.77
N SER A 194 -9.74 -9.25 3.35
CA SER A 194 -9.38 -9.31 1.93
C SER A 194 -9.83 -10.62 1.26
N LEU A 195 -9.91 -11.72 2.02
CA LEU A 195 -10.22 -13.04 1.49
C LEU A 195 -11.66 -13.47 1.77
N GLY A 196 -12.16 -13.19 2.98
CA GLY A 196 -13.53 -13.55 3.38
C GLY A 196 -14.61 -12.73 2.67
N ALA A 197 -14.27 -11.54 2.13
CA ALA A 197 -15.22 -10.76 1.33
C ALA A 197 -15.48 -11.34 -0.07
N SER A 198 -14.60 -12.21 -0.56
CA SER A 198 -14.67 -12.80 -1.91
C SER A 198 -15.36 -14.17 -1.94
N CYS A 199 -15.58 -14.79 -0.78
CA CYS A 199 -16.11 -16.14 -0.65
C CYS A 199 -17.58 -16.10 -0.20
N ASP A 200 -18.46 -16.85 -0.86
CA ASP A 200 -19.81 -17.13 -0.36
C ASP A 200 -19.80 -18.44 0.45
N SER A 201 -20.71 -18.55 1.42
CA SER A 201 -20.81 -19.67 2.37
C SER A 201 -21.38 -20.97 1.80
#